data_AF-A0A2V9PMF6-F1
#
_entry.id   AF-A0A2V9PMF6-F1
#
_cell.length_a   1.000
_cell.length_b   1.000
_cell.length_c   1.000
_cell.angle_alpha   90.00
_cell.angle_beta   90.00
_cell.angle_gamma   90.00
#
_symmetry.space_group_name_H-M   'P 1'
#
loop_
_entity.id
_entity.type
_entity.pdbx_description
1 polymer ?
#
loop_
_entity_poly.entity_id
_entity_poly.type
_entity_poly.pdbx_seq_one_letter_code
_entity_poly.pdbx_strand_id
1 'polypeptide(L)'
;MDEDASRPESQFAFYLEEAALVTLGACYERVPRFGGGVYHPILRRLETFTDEPLSSAIKDHEKHARMVLDLEEKVAEVVKKLKERGLVSPYLRSFVVARINPLRWIKGEPPSLEEVLKTMRERVGKFNVEKIRP
;
A
#
# COMPACT_ATOMS: atom_id res chain seq x y z
N MET A 1 -26.98 15.44 13.91
CA MET A 1 -25.58 15.88 14.01
C MET A 1 -25.06 15.90 12.60
N ASP A 2 -24.68 17.06 12.09
CA ASP A 2 -24.22 17.16 10.70
C ASP A 2 -22.83 16.53 10.58
N GLU A 3 -22.70 15.55 9.69
CA GLU A 3 -21.45 14.90 9.32
C GLU A 3 -20.71 15.77 8.30
N ASP A 4 -20.18 16.90 8.76
CA ASP A 4 -19.42 17.84 7.92
C ASP A 4 -17.91 17.52 7.91
N ALA A 5 -17.24 17.81 6.80
CA ALA A 5 -15.83 17.51 6.53
C ALA A 5 -14.83 18.36 7.34
N SER A 6 -15.34 19.27 8.18
CA SER A 6 -14.59 20.03 9.17
C SER A 6 -14.31 19.23 10.46
N ARG A 7 -15.05 18.14 10.71
CA ARG A 7 -14.86 17.30 11.90
C ARG A 7 -13.59 16.44 11.79
N PRO A 8 -12.94 16.13 12.94
CA PRO A 8 -11.79 15.22 12.97
C PRO A 8 -12.11 13.88 12.32
N GLU A 9 -11.18 13.37 11.51
CA GLU A 9 -11.31 12.06 10.87
C GLU A 9 -11.54 10.93 11.89
N SER A 10 -10.86 10.98 13.04
CA SER A 10 -11.01 10.01 14.12
C SER A 10 -12.46 9.81 14.59
N GLN A 11 -13.35 10.80 14.41
CA GLN A 11 -14.78 10.68 14.73
C GLN A 11 -15.57 9.84 13.70
N PHE A 12 -15.01 9.59 12.53
CA PHE A 12 -15.60 8.76 11.48
C PHE A 12 -15.09 7.32 11.52
N ALA A 13 -14.23 6.96 12.47
CA ALA A 13 -13.63 5.63 12.58
C ALA A 13 -14.67 4.50 12.64
N PHE A 14 -15.84 4.74 13.24
CA PHE A 14 -16.95 3.78 13.27
C PHE A 14 -17.48 3.45 11.86
N TYR A 15 -17.52 4.42 10.95
CA TYR A 15 -18.02 4.24 9.59
C TYR A 15 -16.95 3.71 8.63
N LEU A 16 -15.71 4.17 8.82
CA LEU A 16 -14.59 3.83 7.94
C LEU A 16 -13.94 2.49 8.31
N GLU A 17 -14.23 1.97 9.50
CA GLU A 17 -13.71 0.75 10.13
C GLU A 17 -12.20 0.76 10.38
N GLU A 18 -11.39 1.10 9.38
CA GLU A 18 -9.94 1.07 9.40
C GLU A 18 -9.35 2.11 8.43
N ALA A 19 -8.38 2.92 8.90
CA ALA A 19 -7.73 3.95 8.07
C ALA A 19 -7.10 3.38 6.77
N ALA A 20 -6.59 2.15 6.84
CA ALA A 20 -6.07 1.45 5.66
C ALA A 20 -7.11 1.22 4.56
N LEU A 21 -8.39 1.04 4.91
CA LEU A 21 -9.47 0.85 3.95
C LEU A 21 -9.79 2.15 3.21
N VAL A 22 -9.58 3.31 3.83
CA VAL A 22 -9.72 4.62 3.17
C VAL A 22 -8.68 4.77 2.06
N THR A 23 -7.40 4.51 2.36
CA THR A 23 -6.31 4.54 1.36
C THR A 23 -6.55 3.51 0.25
N LEU A 24 -7.00 2.30 0.58
CA LEU A 24 -7.33 1.28 -0.42
C LEU A 24 -8.53 1.67 -1.28
N GLY A 25 -9.55 2.28 -0.69
CA GLY A 25 -10.70 2.83 -1.40
C GLY A 25 -10.28 3.85 -2.45
N ALA A 26 -9.42 4.80 -2.07
CA ALA A 26 -8.83 5.76 -3.00
C ALA A 26 -7.98 5.11 -4.10
N CYS A 27 -7.35 3.96 -3.85
CA CYS A 27 -6.69 3.18 -4.90
C CYS A 27 -7.70 2.56 -5.88
N TYR A 28 -8.77 1.95 -5.37
CA TYR A 28 -9.79 1.30 -6.20
C TYR A 28 -10.61 2.29 -7.03
N GLU A 29 -10.83 3.50 -6.52
CA GLU A 29 -11.48 4.58 -7.26
C GLU A 29 -10.67 4.94 -8.53
N ARG A 30 -9.34 4.96 -8.42
CA ARG A 30 -8.43 5.26 -9.55
C ARG A 30 -8.20 4.06 -10.46
N VAL A 31 -8.04 2.87 -9.88
CA VAL A 31 -7.71 1.62 -10.59
C VAL A 31 -8.61 0.48 -10.08
N PRO A 32 -9.76 0.23 -10.74
CA PRO A 32 -10.74 -0.75 -10.25
C PRO A 32 -10.24 -2.20 -10.13
N ARG A 33 -9.23 -2.58 -10.92
CA ARG A 33 -8.62 -3.93 -10.92
C ARG A 33 -7.30 -3.99 -10.13
N PHE A 34 -7.09 -3.05 -9.22
CA PHE A 34 -5.91 -2.99 -8.35
C PHE A 34 -5.82 -4.23 -7.44
N GLY A 35 -4.61 -4.79 -7.28
CA GLY A 35 -4.35 -5.94 -6.43
C GLY A 35 -4.21 -5.58 -4.93
N GLY A 36 -5.12 -4.80 -4.36
CA GLY A 36 -4.92 -4.13 -3.07
C GLY A 36 -4.66 -5.03 -1.86
N GLY A 37 -5.12 -6.29 -1.89
CA GLY A 37 -4.95 -7.23 -0.79
C GLY A 37 -3.49 -7.49 -0.38
N VAL A 38 -2.52 -7.33 -1.29
CA VAL A 38 -1.10 -7.54 -0.96
C VAL A 38 -0.50 -6.36 -0.18
N TYR A 39 -1.13 -5.18 -0.23
CA TYR A 39 -0.67 -3.96 0.43
C TYR A 39 -1.38 -3.71 1.77
N HIS A 40 -2.58 -4.29 1.95
CA HIS A 40 -3.37 -4.10 3.17
C HIS A 40 -2.60 -4.38 4.47
N PRO A 41 -1.78 -5.44 4.62
CA PRO A 41 -1.02 -5.67 5.85
C PRO A 41 0.00 -4.56 6.18
N ILE A 42 0.49 -3.83 5.17
CA ILE A 42 1.42 -2.71 5.34
C ILE A 42 0.65 -1.46 5.76
N LEU A 43 -0.42 -1.16 5.02
CA LEU A 43 -1.30 -0.02 5.31
C LEU A 43 -1.94 -0.17 6.69
N ARG A 44 -2.49 -1.33 7.03
CA ARG A 44 -3.05 -1.65 8.35
C ARG A 44 -2.10 -1.37 9.51
N ARG A 45 -0.81 -1.56 9.30
CA ARG A 45 0.21 -1.38 10.35
C ARG A 45 0.62 0.09 10.51
N LEU A 46 0.48 0.92 9.48
CA LEU A 46 1.09 2.25 9.42
C LEU A 46 0.09 3.40 9.21
N GLU A 47 -1.10 3.11 8.68
CA GLU A 47 -2.19 4.08 8.57
C GLU A 47 -2.92 4.17 9.89
N THR A 48 -3.26 5.40 10.28
CA THR A 48 -4.02 5.71 11.49
C THR A 48 -4.95 6.87 11.21
N PHE A 49 -6.15 6.85 11.79
CA PHE A 49 -7.00 8.02 11.74
C PHE A 49 -6.35 9.19 12.49
N THR A 50 -6.55 10.38 11.98
CA THR A 50 -5.98 11.61 12.52
C THR A 50 -7.04 12.42 13.26
N ASP A 51 -6.60 13.35 14.11
CA ASP A 51 -7.49 14.36 14.71
C ASP A 51 -7.62 15.62 13.83
N GLU A 52 -7.03 15.58 12.63
CA GLU A 52 -7.18 16.63 11.60
C GLU A 52 -8.58 16.56 10.96
N PRO A 53 -9.08 17.67 10.40
CA PRO A 53 -10.35 17.67 9.67
C PRO A 53 -10.37 16.61 8.56
N LEU A 54 -11.50 15.92 8.38
CA LEU A 54 -11.67 14.88 7.35
C LEU A 54 -11.28 15.37 5.95
N SER A 55 -11.59 16.64 5.62
CA SER A 55 -11.20 17.29 4.37
C SER A 55 -9.68 17.44 4.16
N SER A 56 -8.89 17.44 5.23
CA SER A 56 -7.43 17.41 5.19
C SER A 56 -6.92 15.97 5.14
N ALA A 57 -7.39 15.12 6.06
CA ALA A 57 -6.93 13.74 6.20
C ALA A 57 -7.15 12.92 4.91
N ILE A 58 -8.27 13.14 4.21
CA ILE A 58 -8.52 12.46 2.93
C ILE A 58 -7.44 12.77 1.87
N LYS A 59 -6.82 13.95 1.89
CA LYS A 59 -5.75 14.31 0.95
C LYS A 59 -4.47 13.50 1.22
N ASP A 60 -4.21 13.17 2.48
CA ASP A 60 -3.09 12.32 2.87
C ASP A 60 -3.36 10.87 2.47
N HIS A 61 -4.58 10.36 2.69
CA HIS A 61 -5.00 9.05 2.16
C HIS A 61 -4.86 8.97 0.63
N GLU A 62 -5.28 10.01 -0.10
CA GLU A 62 -5.09 10.06 -1.55
C GLU A 62 -3.61 10.13 -1.97
N LYS A 63 -2.76 10.81 -1.19
CA LYS A 63 -1.32 10.85 -1.42
C LYS A 63 -0.70 9.47 -1.22
N HIS A 64 -1.04 8.79 -0.13
CA HIS A 64 -0.61 7.42 0.11
C HIS A 64 -1.11 6.48 -0.99
N ALA A 65 -2.36 6.63 -1.44
CA ALA A 65 -2.92 5.86 -2.54
C ALA A 65 -2.11 6.03 -3.83
N ARG A 66 -1.72 7.26 -4.19
CA ARG A 66 -0.83 7.51 -5.34
C ARG A 66 0.51 6.79 -5.18
N MET A 67 1.10 6.83 -4.00
CA MET A 67 2.37 6.13 -3.73
C MET A 67 2.25 4.61 -3.80
N VAL A 68 1.13 4.05 -3.37
CA VAL A 68 0.82 2.62 -3.47
C VAL A 68 0.65 2.20 -4.93
N LEU A 69 -0.07 2.98 -5.73
CA LEU A 69 -0.26 2.71 -7.15
C LEU A 69 1.06 2.80 -7.93
N ASP A 70 1.87 3.83 -7.68
CA ASP A 70 3.24 3.97 -8.22
C ASP A 70 4.14 2.76 -7.90
N LEU A 71 3.94 2.14 -6.74
CA LEU A 71 4.64 0.94 -6.33
C LEU A 71 4.09 -0.31 -7.05
N GLU A 72 2.77 -0.45 -7.16
CA GLU A 72 2.13 -1.57 -7.87
C GLU A 72 2.51 -1.60 -9.34
N GLU A 73 2.64 -0.47 -10.03
CA GLU A 73 3.09 -0.45 -11.43
C GLU A 73 4.44 -1.17 -11.59
N LYS A 74 5.42 -0.84 -10.73
CA LYS A 74 6.73 -1.50 -10.73
C LYS A 74 6.68 -2.97 -10.30
N VAL A 75 5.82 -3.29 -9.34
CA VAL A 75 5.61 -4.70 -8.92
C VAL A 75 5.00 -5.51 -10.07
N ALA A 76 4.04 -4.95 -10.80
CA ALA A 76 3.40 -5.59 -11.94
C ALA A 76 4.41 -5.87 -13.06
N GLU A 77 5.34 -4.95 -13.33
CA GLU A 77 6.45 -5.19 -14.27
C GLU A 77 7.33 -6.37 -13.85
N VAL A 78 7.69 -6.45 -12.57
CA VAL A 78 8.49 -7.58 -12.03
C VAL A 78 7.70 -8.88 -12.14
N VAL A 79 6.42 -8.89 -11.79
CA VAL A 79 5.55 -10.06 -11.90
C VAL A 79 5.43 -10.52 -13.36
N LYS A 80 5.32 -9.59 -14.31
CA LYS A 80 5.31 -9.90 -15.75
C LYS A 80 6.60 -10.59 -16.18
N LYS A 81 7.77 -10.04 -15.81
CA LYS A 81 9.08 -10.65 -16.10
C LYS A 81 9.24 -12.04 -15.49
N LEU A 82 8.72 -12.25 -14.27
CA LEU A 82 8.72 -13.58 -13.64
C LEU A 82 7.84 -14.58 -14.42
N LYS A 83 6.66 -14.15 -14.88
CA LYS A 83 5.78 -14.98 -15.72
C LYS A 83 6.40 -15.33 -17.06
N GLU A 84 7.07 -14.39 -17.71
CA GLU A 84 7.81 -14.62 -18.96
C GLU A 84 8.95 -15.64 -18.79
N ARG A 85 9.52 -15.73 -17.57
CA ARG A 85 10.50 -16.76 -17.19
C ARG A 85 9.87 -18.11 -16.80
N GLY A 86 8.56 -18.28 -17.01
CA GLY A 86 7.85 -19.53 -16.77
C GLY A 86 7.29 -19.71 -15.36
N LEU A 87 7.40 -18.71 -14.48
CA LEU A 87 6.78 -18.81 -13.16
C LEU A 87 5.26 -18.59 -13.26
N VAL A 88 4.49 -19.61 -12.89
CA VAL A 88 3.02 -19.60 -12.98
C VAL A 88 2.39 -19.86 -11.61
N SER A 89 2.46 -18.85 -10.73
CA SER A 89 1.78 -18.89 -9.43
C SER A 89 0.83 -17.70 -9.25
N PRO A 90 -0.39 -17.92 -8.72
CA PRO A 90 -1.31 -16.83 -8.37
C PRO A 90 -0.73 -15.91 -7.29
N TYR A 91 0.26 -16.39 -6.52
CA TYR A 91 0.88 -15.66 -5.41
C TYR A 91 2.15 -14.89 -5.81
N LEU A 92 2.51 -14.82 -7.09
CA LEU A 92 3.73 -14.11 -7.52
C LEU A 92 3.77 -12.65 -7.07
N ARG A 93 2.63 -11.95 -7.11
CA ARG A 93 2.55 -10.57 -6.61
C ARG A 93 2.84 -10.51 -5.11
N SER A 94 2.18 -11.34 -4.32
CA SER A 94 2.40 -11.44 -2.87
C SER A 94 3.86 -11.76 -2.55
N PHE A 95 4.49 -12.65 -3.33
CA PHE A 95 5.90 -12.99 -3.21
C PHE A 95 6.82 -11.78 -3.44
N VAL A 96 6.61 -11.03 -4.53
CA VAL A 96 7.41 -9.84 -4.84
C VAL A 96 7.25 -8.80 -3.72
N VAL A 97 6.02 -8.49 -3.30
CA VAL A 97 5.73 -7.53 -2.23
C VAL A 97 6.38 -7.94 -0.91
N ALA A 98 6.28 -9.22 -0.52
CA ALA A 98 6.92 -9.72 0.70
C ALA A 98 8.46 -9.60 0.68
N ARG A 99 9.09 -9.77 -0.49
CA ARG A 99 10.54 -9.65 -0.64
C ARG A 99 11.03 -8.22 -0.48
N ILE A 100 10.26 -7.24 -0.96
CA ILE A 100 10.62 -5.83 -0.90
C ILE A 100 10.19 -5.17 0.42
N ASN A 101 9.23 -5.73 1.16
CA ASN A 101 8.72 -5.18 2.41
C ASN A 101 9.83 -5.07 3.51
N PRO A 102 10.17 -3.85 4.00
CA PRO A 102 11.16 -3.65 5.06
C PRO A 102 10.64 -3.99 6.46
N LEU A 103 9.33 -3.92 6.70
CA LEU A 103 8.72 -4.06 8.02
C LEU A 103 8.98 -5.41 8.69
N ARG A 104 9.31 -6.45 7.91
CA ARG A 104 9.59 -7.79 8.42
C ARG A 104 10.86 -7.87 9.27
N TRP A 105 11.74 -6.87 9.19
CA TRP A 105 13.02 -6.83 9.88
C TRP A 105 13.08 -5.80 11.01
N ILE A 106 12.06 -4.94 11.11
CA ILE A 106 12.04 -3.83 12.06
C ILE A 106 11.43 -4.32 13.38
N LYS A 107 12.26 -4.33 14.42
CA LYS A 107 11.91 -4.82 15.78
C LYS A 107 11.50 -3.71 16.75
N GLY A 108 11.36 -2.48 16.27
CA GLY A 108 10.96 -1.31 17.07
C GLY A 108 9.87 -0.51 16.38
N GLU A 109 9.83 0.79 16.67
CA GLU A 109 8.92 1.72 16.01
C GLU A 109 9.13 1.67 14.49
N PRO A 110 8.07 1.41 13.70
CA PRO A 110 8.21 1.40 12.26
C PRO A 110 8.43 2.82 11.73
N PRO A 111 9.18 2.99 10.63
CA PRO A 111 9.23 4.24 9.89
C PRO A 111 7.84 4.63 9.40
N SER A 112 7.70 5.89 8.98
CA SER A 112 6.45 6.37 8.38
C SER A 112 6.06 5.56 7.15
N LEU A 113 4.76 5.52 6.83
CA LEU A 113 4.26 4.85 5.63
C LEU A 113 4.98 5.34 4.36
N GLU A 114 5.20 6.65 4.24
CA GLU A 114 5.90 7.21 3.09
C GLU A 114 7.34 6.68 2.94
N GLU A 115 8.10 6.58 4.04
CA GLU A 115 9.45 6.03 4.02
C GLU A 115 9.46 4.55 3.66
N VAL A 116 8.48 3.79 4.19
CA VAL A 116 8.31 2.37 3.86
C VAL A 116 7.99 2.20 2.38
N LEU A 117 7.05 2.97 1.81
CA LEU A 117 6.70 2.91 0.40
C LEU A 117 7.86 3.35 -0.51
N LYS A 118 8.61 4.41 -0.15
CA LYS A 118 9.84 4.82 -0.85
C LYS A 118 10.87 3.68 -0.86
N THR A 119 11.12 3.07 0.30
CA THR A 119 12.05 1.94 0.45
C THR A 119 11.63 0.75 -0.40
N MET A 120 10.34 0.40 -0.40
CA MET A 120 9.80 -0.67 -1.25
C MET A 120 9.98 -0.36 -2.74
N ARG A 121 9.75 0.90 -3.15
CA ARG A 121 9.93 1.37 -4.52
C ARG A 121 11.38 1.26 -4.99
N GLU A 122 12.35 1.54 -4.13
CA GLU A 122 13.76 1.33 -4.42
C GLU A 122 14.11 -0.16 -4.54
N ARG A 123 13.60 -0.97 -3.62
CA ARG A 123 13.87 -2.43 -3.60
C ARG A 123 13.26 -3.15 -4.80
N VAL A 124 12.06 -2.76 -5.25
CA VAL A 124 11.47 -3.33 -6.47
C VAL A 124 12.26 -2.92 -7.72
N GLY A 125 12.80 -1.69 -7.76
CA GLY A 125 13.69 -1.25 -8.84
C GLY A 125 15.00 -2.05 -8.93
N LYS A 126 15.45 -2.63 -7.81
CA LYS A 126 16.63 -3.51 -7.72
C LYS A 126 16.27 -5.00 -7.75
N PHE A 127 15.02 -5.36 -8.04
CA PHE A 127 14.56 -6.74 -7.99
C PHE A 127 15.19 -7.58 -9.11
N ASN A 128 16.07 -8.50 -8.74
CA ASN A 128 16.73 -9.38 -9.70
C ASN A 128 15.90 -10.64 -9.93
N VAL A 129 15.17 -10.68 -11.05
CA VAL A 129 14.36 -11.83 -11.46
C VAL A 129 15.22 -13.08 -11.74
N GLU A 130 16.47 -12.93 -12.17
CA GLU A 130 17.36 -14.06 -12.50
C GLU A 130 17.72 -14.92 -11.31
N LYS A 131 17.70 -14.34 -10.10
CA LYS A 131 17.94 -15.08 -8.86
C LYS A 131 16.74 -15.90 -8.39
N ILE A 132 15.58 -15.78 -9.05
CA ILE A 132 14.38 -16.53 -8.71
C ILE A 132 14.32 -17.80 -9.57
N ARG A 133 14.34 -18.95 -8.91
CA ARG A 133 14.20 -20.27 -9.55
C ARG A 133 12.71 -20.56 -9.81
N PRO A 134 12.36 -21.12 -10.98
CA PRO A 134 11.00 -21.61 -11.26
C PRO A 134 10.54 -22.71 -10.29
#